data_AF-A0A7W7U561-F1
#
_entry.id   AF-A0A7W7U561-F1
#
_cell.length_a   1.000
_cell.length_b   1.000
_cell.length_c   1.000
_cell.angle_alpha   90.00
_cell.angle_beta   90.00
_cell.angle_gamma   90.00
#
_symmetry.space_group_name_H-M   'P 1'
#
loop_
_entity.id
_entity.type
_entity.pdbx_description
1 polymer ?
#
loop_
_entity_poly.entity_id
_entity_poly.type
_entity_poly.pdbx_seq_one_letter_code
_entity_poly.pdbx_strand_id
1 'polypeptide(L)' 'MNGRTHGVEDSGRVYPDSGPGIVKLGRNEYAALQQVAKAKGGISAAPQLTRNPRFTNDPGTVEKALAIYNGTYP' A
#
# COMPACT_ATOMS: atom_id res chain seq x y z
N MET A 1 12.73 5.27 -21.74
CA MET A 1 12.31 6.04 -20.55
C MET A 1 11.62 5.09 -19.58
N ASN A 2 12.07 5.01 -18.32
CA ASN A 2 11.66 4.01 -17.32
C ASN A 2 10.24 4.19 -16.73
N GLY A 3 9.33 4.90 -17.40
CA GLY A 3 7.92 5.05 -16.97
C GLY A 3 7.67 5.73 -15.62
N ARG A 4 8.71 6.25 -14.94
CA ARG A 4 8.60 6.92 -13.64
C ARG A 4 8.57 8.44 -13.78
N THR A 5 7.59 9.07 -13.15
CA THR A 5 7.56 10.53 -12.95
C THR A 5 8.27 10.87 -11.65
N HIS A 6 8.86 12.06 -11.60
CA HIS A 6 9.55 12.55 -10.42
C HIS A 6 8.94 13.87 -9.98
N GLY A 7 8.70 14.00 -8.69
CA GLY A 7 8.37 15.27 -8.04
C GLY A 7 9.64 15.97 -7.59
N VAL A 8 9.55 17.29 -7.43
CA VAL A 8 10.62 18.12 -6.86
C VAL A 8 10.03 18.87 -5.67
N GLU A 9 10.61 18.71 -4.50
CA GLU A 9 10.26 19.52 -3.32
C GLU A 9 10.83 20.94 -3.46
N ASP A 10 10.28 21.91 -2.73
CA ASP A 10 10.80 23.29 -2.69
C ASP A 10 12.27 23.38 -2.24
N SER A 11 12.75 22.36 -1.51
CA SER A 11 14.15 22.18 -1.10
C SER A 11 15.10 21.77 -2.24
N GLY A 12 14.56 21.47 -3.43
CA GLY A 12 15.29 20.93 -4.58
C GLY A 12 15.43 19.40 -4.58
N ARG A 13 14.89 18.69 -3.58
CA ARG A 13 14.94 17.23 -3.53
C ARG A 13 14.04 16.64 -4.61
N VAL A 14 14.64 15.84 -5.49
CA VAL A 14 13.92 15.04 -6.49
C VAL A 14 13.55 13.68 -5.89
N TYR A 15 12.29 13.29 -5.99
CA TYR A 15 11.80 11.99 -5.54
C TYR A 15 10.93 11.36 -6.63
N PRO A 16 10.93 10.03 -6.75
CA PRO A 16 10.03 9.38 -7.70
C PRO A 16 8.60 9.47 -7.17
N ASP A 17 7.71 10.09 -7.95
CA ASP A 17 6.33 10.41 -7.56
C ASP A 17 5.34 9.32 -8.01
N SER A 18 5.53 8.80 -9.22
CA SER A 18 4.68 7.73 -9.76
C SER A 18 5.42 6.88 -10.79
N GLY A 19 4.84 5.74 -11.15
CA GLY A 19 5.37 4.81 -12.15
C GLY A 19 5.59 3.40 -11.61
N PRO A 20 6.18 2.50 -12.41
CA PRO A 20 6.30 1.10 -12.05
C PRO A 20 6.98 0.88 -10.69
N GLY A 21 6.29 0.14 -9.81
CA GLY A 21 6.73 -0.15 -8.44
C GLY A 21 6.44 0.96 -7.41
N ILE A 22 5.68 2.00 -7.77
CA ILE A 22 5.26 3.07 -6.86
C ILE A 22 3.74 3.11 -6.83
N VAL A 23 3.17 2.87 -5.65
CA VAL A 23 1.72 2.91 -5.44
C VAL A 23 1.42 4.00 -4.43
N LYS A 24 0.59 4.98 -4.84
CA LYS A 24 0.08 6.02 -3.93
C LYS A 24 -0.99 5.40 -3.03
N LEU A 25 -0.77 5.51 -1.72
CA LEU A 25 -1.64 4.92 -0.70
C LEU A 25 -2.26 5.99 0.19
N GLY A 26 -3.56 5.86 0.42
CA GLY A 26 -4.26 6.56 1.49
C GLY A 26 -3.88 6.01 2.87
N ARG A 27 -4.30 6.69 3.94
CA ARG A 27 -3.98 6.29 5.33
C ARG A 27 -4.42 4.86 5.66
N ASN A 28 -5.64 4.48 5.27
CA ASN A 28 -6.17 3.16 5.55
C ASN A 28 -5.47 2.07 4.73
N GLU A 29 -5.20 2.33 3.45
CA GLU A 29 -4.50 1.38 2.58
C GLU A 29 -3.05 1.15 3.07
N TYR A 30 -2.36 2.22 3.48
CA TYR A 30 -1.03 2.10 4.07
C TYR A 30 -1.07 1.35 5.41
N ALA A 31 -2.08 1.61 6.25
CA ALA A 31 -2.26 0.86 7.48
C ALA A 31 -2.52 -0.63 7.22
N ALA A 32 -3.35 -0.96 6.22
CA ALA A 32 -3.60 -2.34 5.80
C ALA A 32 -2.31 -3.02 5.33
N LEU A 33 -1.54 -2.36 4.46
CA LEU A 33 -0.26 -2.86 3.95
C LEU A 33 0.74 -3.14 5.08
N GLN A 34 0.82 -2.27 6.10
CA GLN A 34 1.66 -2.53 7.26
C GLN A 34 1.26 -3.81 8.00
N GLN A 35 -0.04 -4.07 8.17
CA GLN A 35 -0.50 -5.28 8.85
C GLN A 35 -0.23 -6.53 8.01
N VAL A 36 -0.51 -6.47 6.70
CA VAL A 36 -0.22 -7.54 5.74
C VAL A 36 1.28 -7.87 5.73
N ALA A 37 2.15 -6.85 5.65
CA ALA A 37 3.59 -7.04 5.65
C ALA A 37 4.12 -7.64 6.97
N LYS A 38 3.62 -7.17 8.12
CA LYS A 38 3.95 -7.75 9.44
C LYS A 38 3.54 -9.21 9.54
N ALA A 39 2.40 -9.56 8.95
CA ALA A 39 1.88 -10.92 8.91
C ALA A 39 2.42 -11.76 7.75
N LYS A 40 3.41 -11.25 6.99
CA LYS A 40 4.01 -11.91 5.82
C LYS A 40 2.97 -12.40 4.80
N GLY A 41 1.93 -11.59 4.56
CA GLY A 41 0.83 -11.93 3.67
C GLY A 41 -0.28 -12.79 4.30
N GLY A 42 -0.09 -13.32 5.51
CA GLY A 42 -1.08 -14.17 6.17
C GLY A 42 -2.17 -13.37 6.89
N ILE A 43 -3.36 -13.23 6.29
CA ILE A 43 -4.49 -12.52 6.93
C ILE A 43 -4.82 -13.10 8.31
N SER A 44 -4.73 -14.42 8.48
CA SER A 44 -4.97 -15.10 9.77
C SER A 44 -4.00 -14.66 10.88
N ALA A 45 -2.79 -14.23 10.52
CA ALA A 45 -1.79 -13.70 11.46
C ALA A 45 -1.98 -12.18 11.71
N ALA A 46 -2.95 -11.54 11.08
CA ALA A 46 -3.34 -10.15 11.26
C ALA A 46 -4.84 -10.01 11.56
N PRO A 47 -5.33 -10.46 12.75
CA PRO A 47 -6.75 -10.41 13.10
C PRO A 47 -7.35 -9.00 13.09
N GLN A 48 -6.53 -7.96 13.20
CA GLN A 48 -6.94 -6.57 13.03
C GLN A 48 -7.56 -6.29 11.66
N LEU A 49 -7.11 -6.96 10.59
CA LEU A 49 -7.66 -6.80 9.23
C LEU A 49 -9.10 -7.30 9.12
N THR A 50 -9.52 -8.22 10.00
CA THR A 50 -10.86 -8.82 9.98
C THR A 50 -11.78 -8.33 11.10
N ARG A 51 -11.24 -7.58 12.07
CA ARG A 51 -12.00 -7.08 13.24
C ARG A 51 -12.14 -5.57 13.28
N ASN A 52 -11.21 -4.82 12.70
CA ASN A 52 -11.22 -3.37 12.81
C ASN A 52 -12.21 -2.78 11.80
N PRO A 53 -13.17 -1.93 12.24
CA PRO A 53 -14.14 -1.28 11.35
C PRO A 53 -13.53 -0.56 10.16
N ARG A 54 -12.30 -0.03 10.32
CA ARG A 54 -11.59 0.65 9.22
C ARG A 54 -11.27 -0.26 8.03
N PHE A 55 -11.21 -1.57 8.24
CA PHE A 55 -10.92 -2.57 7.21
C PHE A 55 -12.16 -3.41 6.88
N THR A 56 -13.02 -3.69 7.86
CA THR A 56 -14.25 -4.45 7.61
C THR A 56 -15.29 -3.64 6.84
N ASN A 57 -15.33 -2.31 7.02
CA ASN A 57 -16.22 -1.42 6.27
C ASN A 57 -15.66 -1.09 4.87
N ASP A 58 -14.38 -1.36 4.63
CA ASP A 58 -13.69 -1.13 3.35
C ASP A 58 -12.72 -2.29 3.05
N PRO A 59 -13.24 -3.48 2.71
CA PRO A 59 -12.40 -4.65 2.44
C PRO A 59 -11.46 -4.45 1.24
N GLY A 60 -11.78 -3.52 0.32
CA GLY A 60 -10.95 -3.17 -0.82
C GLY A 60 -9.56 -2.66 -0.42
N THR A 61 -9.43 -1.97 0.72
CA THR A 61 -8.11 -1.58 1.26
C THR A 61 -7.23 -2.78 1.62
N VAL A 62 -7.81 -3.87 2.10
CA VAL A 62 -7.08 -5.10 2.46
C VAL A 62 -6.68 -5.88 1.20
N GLU A 63 -7.58 -6.00 0.23
CA GLU A 63 -7.32 -6.64 -1.05
C GLU A 63 -6.20 -5.93 -1.82
N LYS A 64 -6.27 -4.60 -1.90
CA LYS A 64 -5.22 -3.78 -2.49
C LYS A 64 -3.88 -3.96 -1.79
N ALA A 65 -3.86 -3.95 -0.45
CA ALA A 65 -2.65 -4.18 0.33
C ALA A 65 -2.02 -5.55 0.05
N LEU A 66 -2.83 -6.61 -0.08
CA LEU A 66 -2.37 -7.95 -0.44
C LEU A 66 -1.81 -8.01 -1.86
N ALA A 67 -2.48 -7.40 -2.84
CA ALA A 67 -1.99 -7.34 -4.20
C ALA A 67 -0.63 -6.61 -4.28
N ILE A 68 -0.45 -5.53 -3.53
CA ILE A 68 0.83 -4.80 -3.47
C ILE A 68 1.91 -5.66 -2.83
N TYR A 69 1.61 -6.32 -1.70
CA TYR A 69 2.57 -7.20 -1.02
C TYR A 69 3.02 -8.36 -1.93
N ASN A 70 2.08 -8.95 -2.67
CA ASN A 70 2.34 -10.04 -3.61
C ASN A 70 2.97 -9.58 -4.93
N GLY A 71 3.11 -8.27 -5.16
CA GLY A 71 3.63 -7.72 -6.40
C GLY A 71 2.71 -7.91 -7.61
N THR A 72 1.43 -8.18 -7.38
CA THR A 72 0.40 -8.35 -8.43
C THR A 72 -0.42 -7.09 -8.66
N TYR A 73 -0.19 -6.04 -7.86
CA TYR A 73 -0.84 -4.76 -8.05
C TYR A 73 -0.26 -4.03 -9.28
N PRO A 74 -1.11 -3.59 -10.22
CA PRO A 74 -0.69 -2.98 -11.49
C PRO A 74 -0.03 -1.60 -11.32
#